data_AF-A0A7S2B6P5-F1
#
_entry.id   AF-A0A7S2B6P5-F1
#
_cell.length_a   1.000
_cell.length_b   1.000
_cell.length_c   1.000
_cell.angle_alpha   90.00
_cell.angle_beta   90.00
_cell.angle_gamma   90.00
#
_symmetry.space_group_name_H-M   'P 1'
#
loop_
_entity.id
_entity.type
_entity.pdbx_description
1 polymer ?
#
loop_
_entity_poly.entity_id
_entity_poly.type
_entity_poly.pdbx_seq_one_letter_code
_entity_poly.pdbx_strand_id
1 'polypeptide(L)'
;ARKRTFDQCHLMWRKFYDADEGHFYYFNVTSNSAQWEKPNCLNNYDLPLSTYDPERPSPRTPRGMETISAAAMKAAKRFAAMHVLDREDAAAIDVQRTVRGRRARLRCHRLAQKFPLYEKHWDDEMSAWFYCNLRTGGTSWAKPFLLGRLDAPEATYDDESLSLEEETDPLNMSAMD
;
A
#
# COMPACT_ATOMS: atom_id res chain seq x y z
N ALA A 1 27.43 10.86 10.34
CA ALA A 1 27.36 9.64 9.51
C ALA A 1 26.46 9.80 8.28
N ARG A 2 25.15 10.10 8.43
CA ARG A 2 24.17 10.15 7.32
C ARG A 2 24.46 11.17 6.20
N LYS A 3 25.04 12.33 6.52
CA LYS A 3 25.40 13.35 5.51
C LYS A 3 26.51 12.86 4.58
N ARG A 4 27.59 12.30 5.14
CA ARG A 4 28.71 11.75 4.34
C ARG A 4 28.26 10.60 3.42
N THR A 5 27.40 9.70 3.90
CA THR A 5 26.87 8.60 3.07
C THR A 5 25.97 9.11 1.95
N PHE A 6 25.22 10.19 2.19
CA PHE A 6 24.38 10.83 1.19
C PHE A 6 25.23 11.55 0.12
N ASP A 7 26.20 12.37 0.54
CA ASP A 7 27.09 13.11 -0.36
C ASP A 7 27.87 12.15 -1.28
N GLN A 8 28.36 11.04 -0.71
CA GLN A 8 29.06 10.01 -1.46
C GLN A 8 28.12 9.31 -2.46
N CYS A 9 26.89 9.01 -2.07
CA CYS A 9 25.92 8.45 -3.00
C CYS A 9 25.52 9.42 -4.12
N HIS A 10 25.43 10.72 -3.86
CA HIS A 10 25.14 11.68 -4.91
C HIS A 10 26.26 11.73 -5.98
N LEU A 11 27.51 11.53 -5.58
CA LEU A 11 28.65 11.48 -6.49
C LEU A 11 28.73 10.19 -7.30
N MET A 12 28.40 9.05 -6.68
CA MET A 12 28.54 7.72 -7.28
C MET A 12 27.43 7.35 -8.27
N TRP A 13 26.28 8.02 -8.21
CA TRP A 13 25.12 7.65 -9.00
C TRP A 13 24.78 8.71 -10.06
N ARG A 14 24.22 8.25 -11.18
CA ARG A 14 23.69 9.08 -12.27
C ARG A 14 22.35 8.51 -12.72
N LYS A 15 21.39 9.37 -13.03
CA LYS A 15 20.07 8.98 -13.54
C LYS A 15 20.02 9.24 -15.04
N PHE A 16 19.54 8.27 -15.80
CA PHE A 16 19.41 8.34 -17.25
C PHE A 16 17.99 7.91 -17.66
N TYR A 17 17.62 8.22 -18.89
CA TYR A 17 16.37 7.78 -19.51
C TYR A 17 16.71 6.78 -20.61
N ASP A 18 16.07 5.62 -20.56
CA ASP A 18 16.14 4.61 -21.62
C ASP A 18 14.95 4.81 -22.58
N ALA A 19 15.26 5.18 -23.82
CA ALA A 19 14.24 5.40 -24.84
C ALA A 19 13.68 4.09 -25.41
N ASP A 20 14.42 2.98 -25.33
CA ASP A 20 13.99 1.69 -25.87
C ASP A 20 12.95 1.03 -24.95
N GLU A 21 13.16 1.13 -23.64
CA GLU A 21 12.25 0.59 -22.62
C GLU A 21 11.27 1.63 -22.04
N GLY A 22 11.51 2.93 -22.28
CA GLY A 22 10.65 4.03 -21.83
C GLY A 22 10.72 4.34 -20.33
N HIS A 23 11.77 3.89 -19.63
CA HIS A 23 11.91 4.01 -18.18
C HIS A 23 13.21 4.74 -17.78
N PHE A 24 13.25 5.32 -16.58
CA PHE A 24 14.48 5.84 -16.00
C PHE A 24 15.30 4.72 -15.35
N TYR A 25 16.61 4.81 -15.44
CA TYR A 25 17.54 3.92 -14.72
C TYR A 25 18.61 4.71 -13.97
N TYR A 26 19.19 4.05 -12.97
CA TYR A 26 20.26 4.59 -12.14
C TYR A 26 21.55 3.81 -12.39
N PHE A 27 22.61 4.51 -12.76
CA PHE A 27 23.92 3.94 -13.03
C PHE A 27 24.90 4.30 -11.91
N ASN A 28 25.55 3.28 -11.35
CA ASN A 28 26.63 3.46 -10.39
C ASN A 28 27.96 3.55 -11.13
N VAL A 29 28.60 4.72 -11.10
CA VAL A 29 29.88 4.95 -11.79
C VAL A 29 31.06 4.26 -11.10
N THR A 30 30.92 3.88 -9.83
CA THR A 30 31.99 3.21 -9.08
C THR A 30 31.98 1.70 -9.30
N SER A 31 30.81 1.08 -9.32
CA SER A 31 30.67 -0.37 -9.57
C SER A 31 30.39 -0.72 -11.03
N ASN A 32 30.27 0.29 -11.91
CA ASN A 32 29.95 0.15 -13.33
C ASN A 32 28.68 -0.70 -13.58
N SER A 33 27.65 -0.49 -12.76
CA SER A 33 26.43 -1.30 -12.74
C SER A 33 25.19 -0.43 -12.84
N ALA A 34 24.23 -0.84 -13.66
CA ALA A 34 22.94 -0.19 -13.80
C ALA A 34 21.85 -0.92 -12.99
N GLN A 35 20.86 -0.19 -12.50
CA GLN A 35 19.65 -0.73 -11.89
C GLN A 35 18.43 0.15 -12.19
N TRP A 36 17.24 -0.45 -12.14
CA TRP A 36 15.97 0.26 -12.37
C TRP A 36 15.52 1.02 -11.12
N GLU A 37 15.70 0.43 -9.94
CA GLU A 37 15.26 1.03 -8.70
C GLU A 37 16.18 2.15 -8.23
N LYS A 38 15.60 3.18 -7.59
CA LYS A 38 16.37 4.26 -6.97
C LYS A 38 17.24 3.71 -5.82
N PRO A 39 18.55 4.01 -5.81
CA PRO A 39 19.43 3.63 -4.70
C PRO A 39 18.93 4.13 -3.34
N ASN A 40 18.82 3.23 -2.36
CA ASN A 40 18.32 3.55 -1.02
C ASN A 40 19.11 4.67 -0.32
N CYS A 41 20.39 4.84 -0.66
CA CYS A 41 21.22 5.88 -0.05
C CYS A 41 20.94 7.30 -0.57
N LEU A 42 20.14 7.47 -1.63
CA LEU A 42 19.61 8.77 -2.05
C LEU A 42 18.40 9.21 -1.21
N ASN A 43 17.82 8.32 -0.40
CA ASN A 43 16.71 8.60 0.50
C ASN A 43 15.55 9.32 -0.24
N ASN A 44 15.14 10.51 0.22
CA ASN A 44 14.07 11.30 -0.39
C ASN A 44 14.50 12.15 -1.59
N TYR A 45 15.80 12.22 -1.90
CA TYR A 45 16.31 12.99 -3.03
C TYR A 45 16.30 12.12 -4.30
N ASP A 46 16.05 12.73 -5.45
CA ASP A 46 16.20 12.10 -6.77
C ASP A 46 17.23 12.87 -7.59
N LEU A 47 17.98 12.14 -8.42
CA LEU A 47 19.06 12.72 -9.20
C LEU A 47 18.51 13.48 -10.41
N PRO A 48 19.17 14.57 -10.82
CA PRO A 48 18.85 15.21 -12.09
C PRO A 48 19.07 14.23 -13.25
N LEU A 49 18.25 14.35 -14.29
CA LEU A 49 18.42 13.57 -15.50
C LEU A 49 19.73 13.96 -16.17
N SER A 50 20.62 12.97 -16.34
CA SER A 50 21.88 13.12 -17.05
C SER A 50 21.66 13.05 -18.57
N THR A 51 22.55 13.68 -19.33
CA THR A 51 22.64 13.48 -20.77
C THR A 51 22.91 12.01 -21.06
N TYR A 52 22.25 11.44 -22.07
CA TYR A 52 22.47 10.06 -22.50
C TYR A 52 23.97 9.78 -22.75
N ASP A 53 24.45 8.65 -22.22
CA ASP A 53 25.85 8.22 -22.33
C ASP A 53 25.90 6.76 -22.80
N PRO A 54 26.35 6.48 -24.03
CA PRO A 54 26.38 5.12 -24.58
C PRO A 54 27.34 4.18 -23.85
N GLU A 55 28.29 4.68 -23.05
CA GLU A 55 29.18 3.85 -22.22
C GLU A 55 28.50 3.33 -20.94
N ARG A 56 27.29 3.83 -20.65
CA ARG A 56 26.53 3.53 -19.43
C ARG A 56 25.19 2.95 -19.80
N PRO A 57 25.17 1.74 -20.39
CA PRO A 57 23.93 1.17 -20.89
C PRO A 57 22.93 0.94 -19.76
N SER A 58 21.66 1.05 -20.13
CA SER A 58 20.54 0.57 -19.34
C SER A 58 20.76 -0.88 -18.89
N PRO A 59 20.28 -1.29 -17.70
CA PRO A 59 20.33 -2.67 -17.26
C PRO A 59 19.38 -3.50 -18.13
N ARG A 60 19.86 -3.94 -19.30
CA ARG A 60 19.11 -4.79 -20.22
C ARG A 60 18.69 -6.05 -19.48
N THR A 61 17.45 -6.06 -19.01
CA THR A 61 16.84 -7.31 -18.58
C THR A 61 16.58 -8.12 -19.84
N PRO A 62 16.97 -9.40 -19.91
CA PRO A 62 16.52 -10.26 -21.00
C PRO A 62 15.00 -10.17 -21.03
N ARG A 63 14.45 -9.71 -22.16
CA ARG A 63 13.01 -9.53 -22.38
C ARG A 63 12.32 -10.86 -22.03
N GLY A 64 11.63 -10.91 -20.87
CA GLY A 64 11.04 -12.13 -20.31
C GLY A 64 11.46 -12.51 -18.88
N MET A 65 12.42 -11.82 -18.27
CA MET A 65 12.71 -11.99 -16.83
C MET A 65 11.79 -11.09 -16.00
N GLU A 66 10.57 -11.55 -15.72
CA GLU A 66 9.70 -10.90 -14.74
C GLU A 66 10.47 -10.73 -13.42
N THR A 67 10.50 -9.52 -12.86
CA THR A 67 11.15 -9.27 -11.58
C THR A 67 10.50 -10.17 -10.52
N ILE A 68 11.30 -11.02 -9.86
CA ILE A 68 10.79 -11.86 -8.78
C ILE A 68 10.19 -10.94 -7.73
N SER A 69 8.87 -11.03 -7.51
CA SER A 69 8.18 -10.14 -6.58
C SER A 69 8.89 -10.11 -5.22
N ALA A 70 8.88 -8.96 -4.53
CA ALA A 70 9.50 -8.85 -3.21
C ALA A 70 8.98 -9.92 -2.23
N ALA A 71 7.73 -10.36 -2.39
CA ALA A 71 7.13 -11.47 -1.65
C ALA A 71 7.82 -12.81 -1.96
N ALA A 72 8.07 -13.12 -3.23
CA ALA A 72 8.78 -14.33 -3.66
C ALA A 72 10.26 -14.32 -3.22
N MET A 73 10.95 -13.18 -3.32
CA MET A 73 12.30 -13.00 -2.76
C MET A 73 12.34 -13.25 -1.25
N LYS A 74 11.35 -12.72 -0.51
CA LYS A 74 11.24 -12.93 0.93
C LYS A 74 10.90 -14.38 1.28
N ALA A 75 10.09 -15.06 0.46
CA ALA A 75 9.80 -16.48 0.61
C ALA A 75 11.05 -17.35 0.37
N ALA A 76 11.82 -17.07 -0.69
CA ALA A 76 13.06 -17.78 -1.00
C ALA A 76 14.11 -17.63 0.12
N LYS A 77 14.29 -16.40 0.63
CA LYS A 77 15.21 -16.15 1.77
C LYS A 77 14.80 -16.93 3.02
N ARG A 78 13.49 -17.03 3.29
CA ARG A 78 12.97 -17.82 4.41
C ARG A 78 13.17 -19.31 4.21
N PHE A 79 12.94 -19.80 3.00
CA PHE A 79 13.15 -21.20 2.65
C PHE A 79 14.62 -21.59 2.84
N ALA A 80 15.54 -20.77 2.34
CA ALA A 80 16.97 -20.95 2.55
C ALA A 80 17.33 -20.95 4.05
N ALA A 81 16.81 -20.00 4.84
CA ALA A 81 17.05 -19.95 6.28
C ALA A 81 16.48 -21.16 7.04
N MET A 82 15.34 -21.70 6.59
CA MET A 82 14.70 -22.87 7.20
C MET A 82 15.50 -24.15 6.96
N HIS A 83 16.14 -24.29 5.80
CA HIS A 83 16.99 -25.43 5.45
C HIS A 83 18.31 -25.48 6.22
N VAL A 84 18.72 -24.38 6.86
CA VAL A 84 19.92 -24.32 7.72
C VAL A 84 19.61 -24.82 9.14
N LEU A 85 18.35 -24.83 9.55
CA LEU A 85 17.92 -25.29 10.87
C LEU A 85 17.70 -26.81 10.86
N ASP A 86 17.85 -27.43 12.04
CA ASP A 86 17.41 -28.80 12.23
C ASP A 86 15.92 -28.95 11.92
N ARG A 87 15.54 -30.13 11.40
CA ARG A 87 14.20 -30.40 10.88
C ARG A 87 13.10 -30.11 11.91
N GLU A 88 13.36 -30.42 13.17
CA GLU A 88 12.43 -30.24 14.28
C GLU A 88 12.21 -28.75 14.60
N ASP A 89 13.28 -27.95 14.62
CA ASP A 89 13.21 -26.51 14.85
C ASP A 89 12.52 -25.79 13.68
N ALA A 90 12.84 -26.18 12.45
CA ALA A 90 12.16 -25.70 11.25
C ALA A 90 10.64 -25.94 11.31
N ALA A 91 10.22 -27.15 11.71
CA ALA A 91 8.82 -27.52 11.88
C ALA A 91 8.16 -26.73 13.02
N ALA A 92 8.83 -26.58 14.16
CA ALA A 92 8.32 -25.82 15.30
C ALA A 92 8.05 -24.35 14.94
N ILE A 93 8.98 -23.70 14.22
CA ILE A 93 8.81 -22.32 13.73
C ILE A 93 7.60 -22.21 12.82
N ASP A 94 7.38 -23.17 11.92
CA ASP A 94 6.27 -23.13 10.99
C ASP A 94 4.90 -23.29 11.68
N VAL A 95 4.81 -24.24 12.62
CA VAL A 95 3.62 -24.44 13.45
C VAL A 95 3.36 -23.18 14.28
N GLN A 96 4.37 -22.65 14.96
CA GLN A 96 4.23 -21.43 15.77
C GLN A 96 3.77 -20.24 14.93
N ARG A 97 4.36 -20.05 13.74
CA ARG A 97 3.98 -19.00 12.79
C ARG A 97 2.51 -19.12 12.39
N THR A 98 2.10 -20.33 12.02
CA THR A 98 0.72 -20.62 11.58
C THR A 98 -0.27 -20.34 12.71
N VAL A 99 0.02 -20.82 13.93
CA VAL A 99 -0.82 -20.61 15.12
C VAL A 99 -0.89 -19.13 15.50
N ARG A 100 0.25 -18.42 15.54
CA ARG A 100 0.29 -16.97 15.84
C ARG A 100 -0.48 -16.16 14.81
N GLY A 101 -0.31 -16.48 13.52
CA GLY A 101 -1.06 -15.86 12.43
C GLY A 101 -2.57 -16.10 12.54
N ARG A 102 -2.99 -17.34 12.85
CA ARG A 102 -4.40 -17.67 13.09
C ARG A 102 -4.97 -16.89 14.27
N ARG A 103 -4.26 -16.86 15.39
CA ARG A 103 -4.66 -16.09 16.59
C ARG A 103 -4.79 -14.60 16.31
N ALA A 104 -3.86 -14.01 15.55
CA ALA A 104 -3.92 -12.61 15.16
C ALA A 104 -5.17 -12.33 14.31
N ARG A 105 -5.43 -13.13 13.27
CA ARG A 105 -6.63 -12.99 12.43
C ARG A 105 -7.92 -13.11 13.25
N LEU A 106 -8.01 -14.09 14.14
CA LEU A 106 -9.18 -14.26 15.01
C LEU A 106 -9.39 -13.07 15.96
N ARG A 107 -8.31 -12.49 16.50
CA ARG A 107 -8.41 -11.27 17.33
C ARG A 107 -8.92 -10.09 16.51
N CYS A 108 -8.35 -9.86 15.34
CA CYS A 108 -8.77 -8.80 14.43
C CYS A 108 -10.26 -8.94 14.05
N HIS A 109 -10.70 -10.16 13.75
CA HIS A 109 -12.10 -10.45 13.45
C HIS A 109 -13.03 -10.19 14.64
N ARG A 110 -12.64 -10.62 15.85
CA ARG A 110 -13.40 -10.35 17.07
C ARG A 110 -13.50 -8.85 17.37
N LEU A 111 -12.44 -8.08 17.10
CA LEU A 111 -12.47 -6.64 17.27
C LEU A 111 -13.40 -5.97 16.25
N ALA A 112 -13.37 -6.41 14.99
CA ALA A 112 -14.30 -5.92 13.96
C ALA A 112 -15.77 -6.27 14.25
N GLN A 113 -16.03 -7.37 14.98
CA GLN A 113 -17.37 -7.71 15.47
C GLN A 113 -17.80 -6.83 16.65
N LYS A 114 -16.90 -6.63 17.62
CA LYS A 114 -17.23 -5.93 18.87
C LYS A 114 -17.35 -4.42 18.68
N PHE A 115 -16.60 -3.87 17.74
CA PHE A 115 -16.56 -2.44 17.45
C PHE A 115 -16.79 -2.24 15.95
N PRO A 116 -17.81 -1.47 15.53
CA PRO A 116 -18.04 -1.19 14.12
C PRO A 116 -16.86 -0.38 13.60
N LEU A 117 -15.96 -1.04 12.90
CA LEU A 117 -14.85 -0.42 12.16
C LEU A 117 -15.29 -0.02 10.75
N TYR A 118 -16.33 -0.69 10.26
CA TYR A 118 -16.91 -0.48 8.96
C TYR A 118 -18.43 -0.48 9.08
N GLU A 119 -19.06 0.35 8.27
CA GLU A 119 -20.50 0.32 7.98
C GLU A 119 -20.69 0.09 6.49
N LYS A 120 -21.80 -0.54 6.11
CA LYS A 120 -22.22 -0.62 4.71
C LYS A 120 -23.39 0.31 4.44
N HIS A 121 -23.36 0.94 3.28
CA HIS A 121 -24.39 1.84 2.80
C HIS A 121 -24.86 1.39 1.43
N TRP A 122 -26.14 1.57 1.16
CA TRP A 122 -26.70 1.40 -0.16
C TRP A 122 -26.52 2.69 -0.95
N ASP A 123 -26.00 2.58 -2.17
CA ASP A 123 -25.95 3.67 -3.13
C ASP A 123 -27.06 3.44 -4.17
N ASP A 124 -28.03 4.36 -4.21
CA ASP A 124 -29.15 4.30 -5.16
C ASP A 124 -28.72 4.57 -6.60
N GLU A 125 -27.75 5.47 -6.82
CA GLU A 125 -27.25 5.84 -8.15
C GLU A 125 -26.57 4.65 -8.83
N MET A 126 -25.76 3.92 -8.05
CA MET A 126 -25.05 2.73 -8.54
C MET A 126 -25.81 1.42 -8.30
N SER A 127 -26.92 1.47 -7.55
CA SER A 127 -27.69 0.31 -7.11
C SER A 127 -26.79 -0.79 -6.51
N ALA A 128 -25.87 -0.38 -5.64
CA ALA A 128 -24.84 -1.26 -5.08
C ALA A 128 -24.49 -0.89 -3.64
N TRP A 129 -24.06 -1.90 -2.88
CA TRP A 129 -23.52 -1.70 -1.53
C TRP A 129 -22.07 -1.23 -1.58
N PHE A 130 -21.73 -0.23 -0.76
CA PHE A 130 -20.36 0.17 -0.49
C PHE A 130 -20.07 0.15 1.00
N TYR A 131 -18.78 0.10 1.35
CA TYR A 131 -18.30 0.00 2.72
C TYR A 131 -17.54 1.27 3.12
N CYS A 132 -17.91 1.88 4.24
CA CYS A 132 -17.27 3.04 4.84
C CYS A 132 -16.38 2.60 6.00
N ASN A 133 -15.12 3.02 6.03
CA ASN A 133 -14.22 2.84 7.17
C ASN A 133 -14.42 3.96 8.18
N LEU A 134 -15.07 3.67 9.30
CA LEU A 134 -15.41 4.66 10.32
C LEU A 134 -14.20 5.27 11.01
N ARG A 135 -13.04 4.61 10.96
CA ARG A 135 -11.81 5.13 11.58
C ARG A 135 -11.07 6.12 10.68
N THR A 136 -11.10 5.92 9.37
CA THR A 136 -10.35 6.76 8.42
C THR A 136 -11.23 7.63 7.54
N GLY A 137 -12.56 7.43 7.57
CA GLY A 137 -13.52 8.06 6.66
C GLY A 137 -13.42 7.57 5.21
N GLY A 138 -12.63 6.53 4.93
CA GLY A 138 -12.40 6.06 3.56
C GLY A 138 -13.49 5.10 3.10
N THR A 139 -13.94 5.21 1.85
CA THR A 139 -14.95 4.32 1.26
C THR A 139 -14.33 3.28 0.33
N SER A 140 -14.98 2.13 0.17
CA SER A 140 -14.55 1.05 -0.70
C SER A 140 -15.75 0.25 -1.19
N TRP A 141 -15.80 0.00 -2.50
CA TRP A 141 -16.78 -0.91 -3.12
C TRP A 141 -16.49 -2.37 -2.81
N ALA A 142 -15.22 -2.71 -2.53
CA ALA A 142 -14.83 -4.05 -2.15
C ALA A 142 -15.01 -4.27 -0.65
N LYS A 143 -15.62 -5.40 -0.28
CA LYS A 143 -15.77 -5.82 1.12
C LYS A 143 -14.41 -5.93 1.81
N PRO A 144 -14.20 -5.22 2.94
CA PRO A 144 -12.95 -5.30 3.68
C PRO A 144 -12.62 -6.73 4.11
N PHE A 145 -11.41 -7.19 3.78
CA PHE A 145 -10.94 -8.55 4.12
C PHE A 145 -11.06 -8.87 5.63
N LEU A 146 -10.93 -7.85 6.48
CA LEU A 146 -11.05 -7.96 7.92
C LEU A 146 -12.40 -8.54 8.37
N LEU A 147 -13.49 -8.24 7.65
CA LEU A 147 -14.84 -8.72 7.93
C LEU A 147 -15.01 -10.21 7.63
N GLY A 148 -14.14 -10.80 6.80
CA GLY A 148 -14.13 -12.23 6.44
C GLY A 148 -15.51 -12.81 6.14
N ARG A 149 -15.97 -13.78 6.96
CA ARG A 149 -17.29 -14.43 6.78
C ARG A 149 -18.46 -13.55 7.20
N LEU A 150 -18.23 -12.55 8.04
CA LEU A 150 -19.27 -11.64 8.50
C LEU A 150 -19.40 -10.44 7.59
N ASP A 151 -20.48 -9.69 7.72
CA ASP A 151 -20.72 -8.45 6.99
C ASP A 151 -20.69 -7.23 7.91
N ALA A 152 -20.50 -6.04 7.34
CA ALA A 152 -20.61 -4.80 8.10
C ALA A 152 -22.08 -4.55 8.47
N PRO A 153 -22.35 -3.95 9.65
CA PRO A 153 -23.69 -3.45 9.94
C PRO A 153 -24.11 -2.45 8.86
N GLU A 154 -25.38 -2.52 8.50
CA GLU A 154 -26.00 -1.52 7.65
C GLU A 154 -26.12 -0.21 8.42
N ALA A 155 -25.74 0.89 7.78
CA ALA A 155 -25.87 2.20 8.39
C ALA A 155 -27.36 2.50 8.59
N THR A 156 -27.78 2.55 9.85
CA THR A 156 -29.10 3.06 10.20
C THR A 156 -28.99 4.57 10.22
N TYR A 157 -29.58 5.21 9.22
CA TYR A 157 -29.84 6.64 9.29
C TYR A 157 -30.88 6.83 10.39
N ASP A 158 -30.45 7.23 11.58
CA ASP A 158 -31.39 7.72 12.58
C ASP A 158 -32.04 8.97 11.98
N ASP A 159 -33.27 8.79 11.51
CA ASP A 159 -34.14 9.71 10.76
C ASP A 159 -34.39 11.06 11.49
N GLU A 160 -33.90 11.19 12.72
CA GLU A 160 -34.03 12.38 13.58
C GLU A 160 -33.06 13.53 13.21
N SER A 161 -32.12 13.29 12.29
CA SER A 161 -31.08 14.27 11.93
C SER A 161 -31.39 15.13 10.69
N LEU A 162 -32.45 14.80 9.94
CA LEU A 162 -32.87 15.55 8.74
C LEU A 162 -34.05 16.51 8.98
N SER A 163 -34.58 16.58 10.20
CA SER A 163 -35.74 17.41 10.54
C SER A 163 -35.40 18.80 11.13
N LEU A 164 -34.13 19.22 11.12
CA LEU A 164 -33.68 20.46 11.79
C LEU A 164 -33.26 21.62 10.87
N GLU A 165 -33.48 21.54 9.55
CA GLU A 165 -33.20 22.66 8.64
C GLU A 165 -34.41 23.06 7.78
N GLU A 166 -35.61 23.04 8.36
CA GLU A 166 -36.78 23.68 7.73
C GLU A 166 -37.58 24.47 8.77
N GLU A 167 -36.95 25.41 9.50
CA GLU A 167 -37.70 26.36 10.32
C GLU A 167 -37.15 27.79 10.25
N THR A 168 -37.95 28.64 9.61
CA THR A 168 -37.99 30.12 9.64
C THR A 168 -37.05 30.91 8.71
N ASP A 169 -37.53 31.17 7.49
CA ASP A 169 -37.20 32.40 6.74
C ASP A 169 -38.14 33.53 7.22
N PRO A 170 -37.66 34.57 7.94
CA PRO A 170 -38.50 35.61 8.52
C PRO A 170 -39.03 36.66 7.53
N LEU A 171 -38.98 36.44 6.21
CA LEU A 171 -39.34 37.45 5.20
C LEU A 171 -40.76 37.37 4.61
N ASN A 172 -41.61 36.42 5.03
CA ASN A 172 -42.97 36.30 4.50
C ASN A 172 -44.07 36.87 5.42
N MET A 173 -43.88 38.08 5.96
CA MET A 173 -44.91 38.84 6.70
C MET A 173 -45.08 40.28 6.19
N SER A 174 -44.96 40.50 4.88
CA SER A 174 -45.23 41.81 4.28
C SER A 174 -45.93 41.68 2.94
N ALA A 175 -47.22 41.31 2.96
CA ALA A 175 -48.21 41.74 1.98
C ALA A 175 -49.58 41.16 2.34
N MET A 176 -50.35 41.88 3.14
CA MET A 176 -51.82 41.93 3.03
C MET A 176 -52.23 43.28 3.62
N ASP A 177 -52.55 44.21 2.71
CA ASP A 177 -53.23 45.48 2.95
C ASP A 177 -54.60 45.29 3.65
#